data_AF-A0A0M9X8S8-F1
#
_entry.id   AF-A0A0M9X8S8-F1
#
_cell.length_a   1.000
_cell.length_b   1.000
_cell.length_c   1.000
_cell.angle_alpha   90.00
_cell.angle_beta   90.00
_cell.angle_gamma   90.00
#
_symmetry.space_group_name_H-M   'P 1'
#
loop_
_entity.id
_entity.type
_entity.pdbx_description
1 polymer ?
#
loop_
_entity_poly.entity_id
_entity_poly.type
_entity_poly.pdbx_seq_one_letter_code
_entity_poly.pdbx_strand_id
1 'polypeptide(L)'
;MDGRVLPVLLGITGHPPQTYRIPVPAPDGGPPTVLVYRRAPRARSTRTGLTRGWKYLYDPTGQAGRRKWPWSKAAPDPDATPKGKPDDADG
;
A
#
# COMPACT_ATOMS: atom_id res chain seq x y z
N MET A 1 7.27 -8.88 9.85
CA MET A 1 7.58 -7.43 9.74
C MET A 1 8.92 -7.22 10.39
N ASP A 2 9.94 -6.97 9.58
CA ASP A 2 11.34 -7.24 9.96
C ASP A 2 11.96 -6.09 10.78
N GLY A 3 11.14 -5.35 11.53
CA GLY A 3 11.56 -4.16 12.29
C GLY A 3 11.93 -2.94 11.44
N ARG A 4 11.79 -3.02 10.11
CA ARG A 4 12.20 -1.96 9.18
C ARG A 4 11.21 -0.79 9.20
N VAL A 5 11.74 0.44 9.26
CA VAL A 5 10.99 1.68 9.11
C VAL A 5 11.05 2.11 7.65
N LEU A 6 9.89 2.35 7.00
CA LEU A 6 9.88 2.88 5.64
C LEU A 6 9.66 4.40 5.67
N PRO A 7 10.57 5.22 5.13
CA PRO A 7 10.30 6.63 4.93
C PRO A 7 9.16 6.78 3.93
N VAL A 8 8.16 7.58 4.30
CA VAL A 8 6.98 7.79 3.46
C VAL A 8 7.01 9.21 2.91
N LEU A 9 6.88 9.34 1.59
CA LEU A 9 6.79 10.65 0.97
C LEU A 9 5.47 11.31 1.39
N LEU A 10 5.58 12.45 2.07
CA LEU A 10 4.43 13.30 2.37
C LEU A 10 4.19 14.20 1.16
N GLY A 11 2.94 14.27 0.68
CA GLY A 11 2.57 15.24 -0.35
C GLY A 11 2.61 16.67 0.21
N ILE A 12 2.26 17.64 -0.64
CA ILE A 12 2.24 19.09 -0.29
C ILE A 12 1.44 19.38 1.00
N THR A 13 0.42 18.56 1.28
CA THR A 13 -0.40 18.68 2.49
C THR A 13 0.27 18.15 3.77
N GLY A 14 1.48 17.59 3.71
CA GLY A 14 2.18 16.99 4.85
C GLY A 14 1.47 15.75 5.42
N HIS A 15 0.36 15.32 4.81
CA HIS A 15 -0.43 14.22 5.31
C HIS A 15 0.15 12.88 4.86
N PRO A 16 0.30 11.90 5.78
CA PRO A 16 0.70 10.55 5.42
C PRO A 16 -0.25 9.95 4.36
N PRO A 17 0.18 9.08 3.44
CA PRO A 17 -0.68 8.49 2.43
C PRO A 17 -1.94 7.84 3.01
N GLN A 18 -3.06 7.89 2.30
CA GLN A 18 -4.28 7.21 2.75
C GLN A 18 -4.11 5.69 2.83
N THR A 19 -3.29 5.12 1.96
CA THR A 19 -3.02 3.69 1.90
C THR A 19 -1.53 3.45 1.72
N TYR A 20 -1.02 2.47 2.41
CA TYR A 20 0.37 2.05 2.37
C TYR A 20 0.44 0.54 2.13
N ARG A 21 1.36 0.10 1.26
CA ARG A 21 1.55 -1.30 0.87
C ARG A 21 2.94 -1.76 1.31
N ILE A 22 3.02 -2.87 2.04
CA ILE A 22 4.26 -3.42 2.55
C ILE A 22 4.45 -4.82 1.95
N PRO A 23 5.43 -5.01 1.04
CA PRO A 23 5.80 -6.36 0.63
C PRO A 23 6.53 -7.05 1.78
N VAL A 24 5.99 -8.20 2.20
CA VAL A 24 6.60 -9.09 3.19
C VAL A 24 7.17 -10.29 2.44
N PRO A 25 8.48 -10.55 2.52
CA PRO A 25 9.07 -11.74 1.92
C PRO A 25 8.42 -13.01 2.46
N ALA A 26 8.15 -13.99 1.58
CA ALA A 26 7.76 -15.31 2.03
C ALA A 26 8.97 -16.01 2.67
N PRO A 27 8.80 -16.68 3.83
CA PRO A 27 9.90 -17.35 4.52
C PRO A 27 10.55 -18.44 3.67
N ASP A 28 9.78 -19.09 2.79
CA ASP A 28 10.25 -20.17 1.90
C ASP A 28 10.73 -19.67 0.53
N GLY A 29 10.96 -18.35 0.36
CA GLY A 29 11.43 -17.76 -0.90
C GLY A 29 10.35 -17.64 -1.99
N GLY A 30 9.08 -17.89 -1.65
CA GLY A 30 7.93 -17.66 -2.52
C GLY A 30 7.62 -16.18 -2.80
N PRO A 31 6.59 -15.89 -3.62
CA PRO A 31 6.20 -14.52 -3.94
C PRO A 31 5.86 -13.71 -2.66
N PRO A 32 6.23 -12.42 -2.60
CA PRO A 32 6.03 -11.62 -1.40
C PRO A 32 4.54 -11.32 -1.17
N THR A 33 4.09 -11.45 0.08
CA THR A 33 2.73 -11.06 0.48
C THR A 33 2.67 -9.55 0.68
N VAL A 34 1.74 -8.88 0.01
CA VAL A 34 1.55 -7.44 0.19
C VAL A 34 0.53 -7.16 1.30
N LEU A 35 1.01 -6.65 2.43
CA LEU A 35 0.13 -6.15 3.50
C LEU A 35 -0.31 -4.73 3.20
N VAL A 36 -1.62 -4.50 3.26
CA VAL A 36 -2.20 -3.17 3.02
C VAL A 36 -2.60 -2.53 4.34
N TYR A 37 -2.25 -1.26 4.50
CA TYR A 37 -2.58 -0.46 5.67
C TYR A 37 -3.32 0.81 5.26
N ARG A 38 -4.38 1.16 6.00
CA ARG A 38 -5.18 2.36 5.77
C ARG A 38 -5.03 3.37 6.89
N ARG A 39 -4.95 4.65 6.52
CA ARG A 39 -4.90 5.76 7.45
C ARG A 39 -6.24 5.93 8.16
N ALA A 40 -6.22 5.89 9.47
CA ALA A 40 -7.36 6.09 10.35
C ALA A 40 -7.08 7.23 11.35
N PRO A 41 -8.10 8.02 11.74
CA PRO A 41 -7.94 9.01 12.80
C PRO A 41 -7.54 8.30 14.10
N ARG A 42 -6.52 8.82 14.79
CA ARG A 42 -6.09 8.26 16.08
C ARG A 42 -7.03 8.72 17.21
N ALA A 43 -7.38 10.00 17.19
CA ALA A 43 -8.32 10.60 18.12
C ALA A 43 -9.04 11.76 17.42
N ARG A 44 -10.27 12.05 17.84
CA ARG A 44 -11.01 13.25 17.42
C ARG A 44 -11.11 14.19 18.61
N SER A 45 -10.85 15.47 18.40
CA SER A 45 -11.10 16.48 19.42
C SER A 45 -12.61 16.59 19.69
N THR A 46 -13.03 16.49 20.94
CA THR A 46 -14.43 16.76 21.35
C THR A 46 -14.80 18.23 21.17
N ARG A 47 -13.88 19.16 21.45
CA ARG A 47 -14.12 20.61 21.36
C ARG A 47 -14.21 21.15 19.93
N THR A 48 -13.27 20.77 19.06
CA THR A 48 -13.15 21.31 17.69
C THR A 48 -13.58 20.35 16.57
N GLY A 49 -13.85 19.08 16.87
CA GLY A 49 -14.15 18.05 15.86
C GLY A 49 -12.95 17.61 14.98
N LEU A 50 -11.80 18.28 15.11
CA LEU A 50 -10.60 18.01 14.30
C LEU A 50 -9.91 16.70 14.73
N THR A 51 -9.35 15.99 13.75
CA THR A 51 -8.54 14.78 13.98
C THR A 51 -7.21 15.15 14.63
N ARG A 52 -6.93 14.62 15.83
CA ARG A 52 -5.65 14.75 16.52
C ARG A 52 -4.79 13.52 16.20
N GLY A 53 -4.05 13.63 15.11
CA GLY A 53 -3.10 12.60 14.68
C GLY A 53 -3.74 11.41 13.96
N TRP A 54 -2.88 10.63 13.32
CA TRP A 54 -3.26 9.53 12.44
C TRP A 54 -2.56 8.25 12.89
N LYS A 55 -3.20 7.11 12.63
CA LYS A 55 -2.60 5.78 12.73
C LYS A 55 -2.88 5.01 11.45
N TYR A 56 -2.16 3.92 11.26
CA TYR A 56 -2.44 2.98 10.19
C TYR A 56 -3.07 1.71 10.76
N LEU A 57 -4.14 1.24 10.15
CA LEU A 57 -4.79 -0.02 10.47
C LEU A 57 -4.57 -0.99 9.33
N TYR A 58 -4.26 -2.25 9.67
CA TYR A 58 -4.15 -3.32 8.70
C TYR A 58 -5.51 -3.56 8.04
N ASP A 59 -5.51 -3.67 6.71
CA ASP A 59 -6.66 -4.02 5.90
C ASP A 59 -6.51 -5.47 5.42
N PRO A 60 -7.21 -6.43 6.03
CA PRO A 60 -7.09 -7.85 5.70
C PRO A 60 -7.61 -8.18 4.30
N THR A 61 -8.36 -7.27 3.67
CA THR A 61 -8.85 -7.48 2.29
C THR A 61 -7.75 -7.30 1.25
N GLY A 62 -6.61 -6.71 1.61
CA GLY A 62 -5.52 -6.43 0.68
C GLY A 62 -5.87 -5.41 -0.41
N GLN A 63 -7.06 -4.80 -0.37
CA GLN A 63 -7.50 -3.88 -1.40
C GLN A 63 -6.99 -2.47 -1.09
N ALA A 64 -5.96 -2.02 -1.80
CA ALA A 64 -5.65 -0.59 -1.81
C ALA A 64 -6.65 0.11 -2.73
N GLY A 65 -7.62 0.81 -2.12
CA GLY A 65 -8.75 1.43 -2.82
C GLY A 65 -8.34 2.11 -4.13
N ARG A 66 -8.90 1.62 -5.23
CA ARG A 66 -8.65 2.20 -6.56
C ARG A 66 -9.27 3.58 -6.63
N ARG A 67 -8.46 4.60 -6.91
CA ARG A 67 -8.99 5.94 -7.22
C ARG A 67 -9.81 5.83 -8.51
N LYS A 68 -11.12 6.09 -8.43
CA LYS A 68 -12.00 6.11 -9.59
C LYS A 68 -11.87 7.45 -10.30
N TRP A 69 -10.93 7.56 -11.24
CA TRP A 69 -10.93 8.65 -12.22
C TRP A 69 -11.51 8.15 -13.54
N PRO A 70 -12.18 9.03 -14.32
CA PRO A 70 -12.79 8.63 -15.60
C PRO A 70 -11.77 8.17 -16.65
N TRP A 71 -10.47 8.42 -16.45
CA TRP A 71 -9.37 7.95 -17.31
C TRP A 71 -8.47 6.91 -16.65
N SER A 72 -8.84 6.35 -15.48
CA SER A 72 -8.03 5.29 -14.88
C SER A 72 -8.22 3.99 -15.66
N LYS A 73 -7.15 3.46 -16.29
CA LYS A 73 -7.05 2.04 -16.68
C LYS A 73 -6.85 1.17 -15.43
N ALA A 74 -7.42 -0.03 -15.40
CA ALA A 74 -7.27 -0.94 -14.26
C ALA A 74 -5.78 -1.13 -13.96
N ALA A 75 -5.36 -0.93 -12.71
CA ALA A 75 -4.00 -1.25 -12.33
C ALA A 75 -3.90 -2.79 -12.34
N PRO A 76 -2.81 -3.38 -12.88
CA PRO A 76 -2.62 -4.82 -12.84
C PRO A 76 -2.64 -5.30 -11.39
N ASP A 77 -3.27 -6.46 -11.17
CA ASP A 77 -3.31 -7.11 -9.87
C ASP A 77 -1.89 -7.28 -9.31
N PRO A 78 -1.65 -6.95 -8.03
CA PRO A 78 -0.35 -7.16 -7.40
C PRO A 78 0.01 -8.66 -7.26
N ASP A 79 -0.95 -9.56 -7.50
CA ASP A 79 -0.78 -11.02 -7.55
C ASP A 79 -0.52 -11.55 -8.97
N ALA A 80 -0.52 -10.67 -9.99
CA ALA A 80 -0.08 -11.04 -11.33
C ALA A 80 1.44 -11.18 -11.33
N THR A 81 1.93 -12.35 -10.93
CA THR A 81 3.28 -12.82 -11.26
C THR A 81 3.54 -12.44 -12.73
N PRO A 82 4.54 -11.61 -13.05
CA PRO A 82 4.91 -11.39 -14.44
C PRO A 82 5.37 -12.74 -14.98
N LYS A 83 4.51 -13.41 -15.74
CA LYS A 83 4.88 -14.62 -16.47
C LYS A 83 6.04 -14.22 -17.37
N GLY A 84 7.22 -14.74 -17.04
CA GLY A 84 8.47 -14.46 -17.73
C GLY A 84 8.28 -14.54 -19.23
N LYS A 85 8.82 -13.54 -19.93
CA LYS A 85 9.11 -13.68 -21.34
C LYS A 85 10.28 -14.66 -21.41
N PRO A 86 10.15 -15.84 -22.04
CA PRO A 86 11.30 -16.73 -22.23
C PRO A 86 12.31 -16.03 -23.13
N ASP A 87 13.58 -16.32 -22.85
CA ASP A 87 14.76 -15.88 -23.57
C ASP A 87 14.61 -16.05 -25.09
N ASP A 88 14.85 -14.97 -25.83
CA ASP A 88 15.29 -15.05 -27.23
C ASP A 88 16.80 -14.84 -27.21
N ALA A 89 17.52 -15.95 -26.99
CA ALA A 89 18.90 -16.11 -27.43
C ALA A 89 18.85 -16.93 -28.73
N ASP A 90 19.07 -16.28 -29.87
CA ASP A 90 19.83 -16.75 -31.04
C ASP A 90 19.59 -15.78 -32.23
N GLY A 91 20.70 -15.37 -32.88
CA GLY A 91 20.71 -14.53 -34.07
C GLY A 91 21.91 -13.60 -34.15
#